data_AF-A0A9D9I835-F1
#
_entry.id   AF-A0A9D9I835-F1
#
_cell.length_a   1.000
_cell.length_b   1.000
_cell.length_c   1.000
_cell.angle_alpha   90.00
_cell.angle_beta   90.00
_cell.angle_gamma   90.00
#
_symmetry.space_group_name_H-M   'P 1'
#
loop_
_entity.id
_entity.type
_entity.pdbx_description
1 polymer ?
#
loop_
_entity_poly.entity_id
_entity_poly.type
_entity_poly.pdbx_seq_one_letter_code
_entity_poly.pdbx_strand_id
1 'polypeptide(L)'
;MENFEYITNLFTVVAIIGAVVYGVLHFVSEYKDFKSSSQRRAEYMTSFDKIVSQLASDAPSSQLSAAILLRRFFSVKLDEKSSFLKTETINVISSLLRTVPPGVYQKTLGDGLAYAMDLSGADLQKTNLQDIYIGNKKGEIILQKTDFFMADLSYALIDGVQGQEAILYHAILFGAQIKNSNFENANFSYADLTSARFKDVKLNGADFSHALNIPEEIQSHLVNGKYQGSEAVTTQPTSSDKTIFFSMPGCMTKEQELLTKEYKRILGKQFNVIYYYRDIYPGFGQFNQVRQSILKSHAMVAFGFKQINIEKGIYRPDTPEEESLNNKWMPTPWNELEIGMGLMKGLPILLVKDAGIDSGAFNNRLRECFTASISADYDLRQLDSNETFTKWCAKI
;
A
#
# COMPACT_ATOMS: atom_id res chain seq x y z
N MET A 1 -53.06 -33.55 70.96
CA MET A 1 -51.65 -33.62 70.54
C MET A 1 -51.51 -33.86 69.04
N GLU A 2 -52.45 -34.57 68.38
CA GLU A 2 -52.38 -34.86 66.93
C GLU A 2 -52.46 -33.64 65.99
N ASN A 3 -53.21 -32.58 66.31
CA ASN A 3 -53.28 -31.38 65.45
C ASN A 3 -51.99 -30.54 65.43
N PHE A 4 -51.12 -30.68 66.43
CA PHE A 4 -49.86 -29.91 66.48
C PHE A 4 -48.78 -30.56 65.61
N GLU A 5 -48.75 -31.90 65.53
CA GLU A 5 -47.87 -32.67 64.63
C GLU A 5 -48.21 -32.48 63.15
N TYR A 6 -49.48 -32.29 62.81
CA TYR A 6 -49.89 -32.07 61.41
C TYR A 6 -49.44 -30.69 60.90
N ILE A 7 -49.54 -29.66 61.76
CA ILE A 7 -49.11 -28.31 61.42
C ILE A 7 -47.58 -28.24 61.34
N THR A 8 -46.85 -28.86 62.26
CA THR A 8 -45.37 -28.89 62.18
C THR A 8 -44.88 -29.67 60.96
N ASN A 9 -45.53 -30.77 60.57
CA ASN A 9 -45.22 -31.48 59.33
C ASN A 9 -45.52 -30.65 58.06
N LEU A 10 -46.60 -29.87 58.05
CA LEU A 10 -46.91 -29.01 56.91
C LEU A 10 -45.86 -27.89 56.76
N PHE A 11 -45.42 -27.29 57.86
CA PHE A 11 -44.36 -26.27 57.85
C PHE A 11 -43.00 -26.83 57.43
N THR A 12 -42.64 -28.04 57.87
CA THR A 12 -41.39 -28.67 57.44
C THR A 12 -41.42 -29.06 55.97
N VAL A 13 -42.55 -29.57 55.45
CA VAL A 13 -42.67 -29.86 54.00
C VAL A 13 -42.60 -28.59 53.16
N VAL A 14 -43.26 -27.50 53.56
CA VAL A 14 -43.17 -26.21 52.84
C VAL A 14 -41.76 -25.62 52.90
N ALA A 15 -41.06 -25.74 54.03
CA ALA A 15 -39.69 -25.28 54.16
C ALA A 15 -38.71 -26.11 53.29
N ILE A 16 -38.91 -27.43 53.20
CA ILE A 16 -38.10 -28.31 52.36
C ILE A 16 -38.34 -28.00 50.88
N ILE A 17 -39.59 -27.82 50.45
CA ILE A 17 -39.91 -27.45 49.06
C ILE A 17 -39.32 -26.07 48.72
N GLY A 18 -39.41 -25.09 49.62
CA GLY A 18 -38.80 -23.77 49.45
C GLY A 18 -37.28 -23.83 49.31
N ALA A 19 -36.61 -24.65 50.12
CA ALA A 19 -35.16 -24.85 50.06
C ALA A 19 -34.73 -25.57 48.76
N VAL A 20 -35.51 -26.53 48.27
CA VAL A 20 -35.23 -27.21 47.00
C VAL A 20 -35.46 -26.29 45.81
N VAL A 21 -36.54 -25.49 45.80
CA VAL A 21 -36.78 -24.50 44.73
C VAL A 21 -35.71 -23.42 44.72
N TYR A 22 -35.33 -22.90 45.89
CA TYR A 22 -34.23 -21.94 46.01
C TYR A 22 -32.90 -22.56 45.57
N GLY A 23 -32.61 -23.80 45.99
CA GLY A 23 -31.42 -24.54 45.58
C GLY A 23 -31.37 -24.80 44.08
N VAL A 24 -32.49 -25.15 43.45
CA VAL A 24 -32.59 -25.34 41.99
C VAL A 24 -32.47 -24.01 41.25
N LEU A 25 -33.06 -22.91 41.74
CA LEU A 25 -32.90 -21.59 41.14
C LEU A 25 -31.47 -21.05 41.28
N HIS A 26 -30.85 -21.24 42.44
CA HIS A 26 -29.45 -20.88 42.69
C HIS A 26 -28.50 -21.74 41.87
N PHE A 27 -28.75 -23.05 41.79
CA PHE A 27 -27.97 -23.97 40.96
C PHE A 27 -28.16 -23.68 39.47
N VAL A 28 -29.37 -23.35 39.01
CA VAL A 28 -29.60 -22.90 37.64
C VAL A 28 -28.93 -21.53 37.38
N SER A 29 -28.83 -20.66 38.39
CA SER A 29 -28.10 -19.38 38.33
C SER A 29 -26.58 -19.53 38.38
N GLU A 30 -26.05 -20.55 39.04
CA GLU A 30 -24.60 -20.83 39.11
C GLU A 30 -24.13 -21.67 37.92
N TYR A 31 -24.97 -22.55 37.38
CA TYR A 31 -24.65 -23.40 36.23
C TYR A 31 -24.92 -22.70 34.88
N LYS A 32 -25.70 -21.62 34.90
CA LYS A 32 -25.78 -20.67 33.80
C LYS A 32 -25.16 -19.37 34.28
N ASP A 33 -23.91 -19.15 33.89
CA ASP A 33 -23.18 -17.88 33.98
C ASP A 33 -23.89 -16.81 33.09
N PHE A 34 -25.15 -16.50 33.40
CA PHE A 34 -26.05 -15.65 32.63
C PHE A 34 -25.75 -14.20 33.00
N LYS A 35 -24.51 -13.77 32.72
CA LYS A 35 -24.18 -12.35 32.75
C LYS A 35 -25.19 -11.61 31.89
N SER A 36 -25.78 -10.57 32.46
CA SER A 36 -26.70 -9.70 31.70
C SER A 36 -25.97 -9.16 30.46
N SER A 37 -26.70 -8.90 29.37
CA SER A 37 -26.10 -8.30 28.17
C SER A 37 -25.38 -6.99 28.46
N SER A 38 -25.89 -6.23 29.45
CA SER A 38 -25.24 -5.00 29.91
C SER A 38 -23.87 -5.26 30.57
N GLN A 39 -23.75 -6.29 31.41
CA GLN A 39 -22.47 -6.63 32.06
C GLN A 39 -21.44 -7.15 31.04
N ARG A 40 -21.85 -8.03 30.12
CA ARG A 40 -20.98 -8.51 29.04
C ARG A 40 -20.46 -7.36 28.18
N ARG A 41 -21.34 -6.43 27.81
CA ARG A 41 -20.96 -5.23 27.05
C ARG A 41 -19.93 -4.38 27.82
N ALA A 42 -20.15 -4.14 29.11
CA ALA A 42 -19.21 -3.36 29.93
C ALA A 42 -17.83 -4.02 30.02
N GLU A 43 -17.78 -5.35 30.16
CA GLU A 43 -16.54 -6.12 30.13
C GLU A 43 -15.82 -6.03 28.78
N TYR A 44 -16.55 -6.17 27.67
CA TYR A 44 -15.97 -6.03 26.33
C TYR A 44 -15.39 -4.63 26.10
N MET A 45 -16.11 -3.58 26.50
CA MET A 45 -15.63 -2.19 26.43
C MET A 45 -14.36 -1.99 27.26
N THR A 46 -14.38 -2.41 28.52
CA THR A 46 -13.21 -2.28 29.42
C THR A 46 -12.00 -3.00 28.84
N SER A 47 -12.22 -4.18 28.25
CA SER A 47 -11.17 -4.95 27.62
C SER A 47 -10.69 -4.34 26.30
N PHE A 48 -11.58 -3.68 25.54
CA PHE A 48 -11.26 -2.95 24.31
C PHE A 48 -10.39 -1.73 24.64
N ASP A 49 -10.84 -0.87 25.55
CA ASP A 49 -10.14 0.35 25.96
C ASP A 49 -8.74 0.05 26.50
N LYS A 50 -8.60 -1.03 27.28
CA LYS A 50 -7.29 -1.51 27.76
C LYS A 50 -6.35 -1.87 26.62
N ILE A 51 -6.83 -2.58 25.60
CA ILE A 51 -6.00 -2.94 24.44
C ILE A 51 -5.64 -1.71 23.62
N VAL A 52 -6.61 -0.83 23.35
CA VAL A 52 -6.37 0.40 22.59
C VAL A 52 -5.33 1.26 23.28
N SER A 53 -5.38 1.36 24.61
CA SER A 53 -4.39 2.08 25.41
C SER A 53 -2.98 1.47 25.31
N GLN A 54 -2.88 0.14 25.16
CA GLN A 54 -1.60 -0.55 24.98
C GLN A 54 -0.99 -0.35 23.58
N LEU A 55 -1.80 -0.06 22.55
CA LEU A 55 -1.31 0.28 21.20
C LEU A 55 -0.50 1.59 21.20
N ALA A 56 -0.78 2.48 22.14
CA ALA A 56 -0.05 3.74 22.33
C ALA A 56 1.23 3.58 23.17
N SER A 57 1.59 2.36 23.59
CA SER A 57 2.81 2.10 24.38
C SER A 57 4.08 2.33 23.55
N ASP A 58 5.12 2.88 24.16
CA ASP A 58 6.46 3.00 23.54
C ASP A 58 7.19 1.65 23.40
N ALA A 59 6.69 0.59 24.03
CA ALA A 59 7.30 -0.73 23.97
C ALA A 59 6.79 -1.54 22.76
N PRO A 60 7.65 -1.90 21.78
CA PRO A 60 7.20 -2.60 20.56
C PRO A 60 6.53 -3.95 20.83
N SER A 61 6.97 -4.67 21.86
CA SER A 61 6.38 -5.97 22.25
C SER A 61 4.94 -5.80 22.76
N SER A 62 4.67 -4.73 23.52
CA SER A 62 3.33 -4.39 24.01
C SER A 62 2.41 -3.99 22.86
N GLN A 63 2.90 -3.17 21.93
CA GLN A 63 2.14 -2.77 20.73
C GLN A 63 1.75 -3.98 19.87
N LEU A 64 2.72 -4.86 19.58
CA LEU A 64 2.48 -6.07 18.78
C LEU A 64 1.48 -7.02 19.46
N SER A 65 1.62 -7.23 20.77
CA SER A 65 0.67 -8.02 21.55
C SER A 65 -0.74 -7.43 21.48
N ALA A 66 -0.87 -6.11 21.66
CA ALA A 66 -2.15 -5.42 21.57
C ALA A 66 -2.77 -5.52 20.17
N ALA A 67 -1.98 -5.36 19.10
CA ALA A 67 -2.45 -5.51 17.71
C ALA A 67 -2.97 -6.93 17.42
N ILE A 68 -2.32 -7.96 17.96
CA ILE A 68 -2.82 -9.34 17.85
C ILE A 68 -4.12 -9.52 18.64
N LEU A 69 -4.18 -8.98 19.87
CA LEU A 69 -5.36 -9.10 20.73
C LEU A 69 -6.59 -8.37 20.18
N LEU A 70 -6.42 -7.27 19.42
CA LEU A 70 -7.53 -6.60 18.74
C LEU A 70 -8.35 -7.56 17.87
N ARG A 71 -7.72 -8.56 17.25
CA ARG A 71 -8.38 -9.53 16.35
C ARG A 71 -9.51 -10.30 17.03
N ARG A 72 -9.49 -10.42 18.35
CA ARG A 72 -10.56 -11.10 19.11
C ARG A 72 -11.92 -10.44 18.95
N PHE A 73 -11.96 -9.13 18.71
CA PHE A 73 -13.22 -8.41 18.55
C PHE A 73 -13.93 -8.75 17.22
N PHE A 74 -13.23 -9.39 16.28
CA PHE A 74 -13.84 -9.94 15.07
C PHE A 74 -14.42 -11.34 15.26
N SER A 75 -13.77 -12.17 16.06
CA SER A 75 -14.10 -13.60 16.22
C SER A 75 -15.07 -13.90 17.36
N VAL A 76 -15.17 -13.02 18.35
CA VAL A 76 -16.12 -13.20 19.46
C VAL A 76 -17.56 -13.15 18.90
N LYS A 77 -18.40 -14.11 19.30
CA LYS A 77 -19.85 -14.02 19.15
C LYS A 77 -20.37 -12.89 20.05
N LEU A 78 -20.22 -11.66 19.56
CA LEU A 78 -20.74 -10.46 20.19
C LEU A 78 -22.26 -10.50 20.09
N ASP A 79 -22.94 -10.06 21.14
CA ASP A 79 -24.37 -9.79 21.05
C ASP A 79 -24.63 -8.60 20.10
N GLU A 80 -25.87 -8.46 19.61
CA GLU A 80 -26.22 -7.39 18.67
C GLU A 80 -25.81 -6.00 19.18
N LYS A 81 -25.94 -5.78 20.50
CA LYS A 81 -25.60 -4.51 21.16
C LYS A 81 -24.10 -4.22 21.22
N SER A 82 -23.25 -5.22 21.04
CA SER A 82 -21.79 -5.10 21.07
C SER A 82 -21.16 -5.28 19.69
N SER A 83 -21.96 -5.54 18.66
CA SER A 83 -21.50 -5.72 17.27
C SER A 83 -20.71 -4.51 16.74
N PHE A 84 -21.02 -3.30 17.21
CA PHE A 84 -20.31 -2.06 16.87
C PHE A 84 -18.81 -2.11 17.17
N LEU A 85 -18.37 -2.96 18.13
CA LEU A 85 -16.95 -3.13 18.44
C LEU A 85 -16.15 -3.66 17.25
N LYS A 86 -16.78 -4.37 16.30
CA LYS A 86 -16.12 -4.77 15.05
C LYS A 86 -15.74 -3.54 14.23
N THR A 87 -16.69 -2.63 14.05
CA THR A 87 -16.50 -1.37 13.32
C THR A 87 -15.48 -0.47 14.04
N GLU A 88 -15.57 -0.35 15.37
CA GLU A 88 -14.57 0.40 16.15
C GLU A 88 -13.17 -0.21 16.02
N THR A 89 -13.06 -1.53 16.01
CA THR A 89 -11.78 -2.21 15.80
C THR A 89 -11.19 -1.87 14.42
N ILE A 90 -12.02 -1.89 13.36
CA ILE A 90 -11.61 -1.48 12.01
C ILE A 90 -11.15 -0.01 12.00
N ASN A 91 -11.91 0.88 12.63
CA ASN A 91 -11.59 2.31 12.68
C ASN A 91 -10.27 2.60 13.41
N VAL A 92 -10.02 1.90 14.53
CA VAL A 92 -8.74 1.99 15.26
C VAL A 92 -7.59 1.51 14.39
N ILE A 93 -7.72 0.33 13.78
CA ILE A 93 -6.70 -0.24 12.89
C ILE A 93 -6.43 0.70 11.72
N SER A 94 -7.47 1.17 11.02
CA SER A 94 -7.38 2.13 9.92
C SER A 94 -6.64 3.41 10.34
N SER A 95 -7.02 3.99 11.48
CA SER A 95 -6.39 5.22 11.98
C SER A 95 -4.91 5.05 12.28
N LEU A 96 -4.51 3.91 12.83
CA LEU A 96 -3.09 3.58 13.05
C LEU A 96 -2.36 3.36 11.72
N LEU A 97 -2.95 2.63 10.78
CA LEU A 97 -2.32 2.34 9.49
C LEU A 97 -2.05 3.61 8.66
N ARG A 98 -2.72 4.73 8.92
CA ARG A 98 -2.41 6.02 8.28
C ARG A 98 -1.11 6.66 8.76
N THR A 99 -0.63 6.29 9.95
CA THR A 99 0.53 6.94 10.59
C THR A 99 1.69 5.99 10.82
N VAL A 100 1.44 4.69 10.91
CA VAL A 100 2.47 3.68 11.20
C VAL A 100 3.31 3.40 9.93
N PRO A 101 4.65 3.46 10.02
CA PRO A 101 5.53 3.17 8.90
C PRO A 101 5.53 1.67 8.55
N PRO A 102 6.02 1.28 7.35
CA PRO A 102 6.14 -0.13 6.98
C PRO A 102 6.98 -0.92 8.00
N GLY A 103 6.49 -2.10 8.37
CA GLY A 103 7.18 -2.96 9.34
C GLY A 103 6.27 -3.97 10.01
N VAL A 104 6.80 -4.73 10.96
CA VAL A 104 6.09 -5.83 11.61
C VAL A 104 4.79 -5.37 12.29
N TYR A 105 4.79 -4.17 12.89
CA TYR A 105 3.62 -3.63 13.58
C TYR A 105 2.50 -3.24 12.59
N GLN A 106 2.82 -2.47 11.54
CA GLN A 106 1.90 -2.16 10.45
C GLN A 106 1.35 -3.43 9.80
N LYS A 107 2.23 -4.38 9.46
CA LYS A 107 1.83 -5.66 8.87
C LYS A 107 0.89 -6.45 9.79
N THR A 108 1.15 -6.48 11.10
CA THR A 108 0.31 -7.17 12.08
C THR A 108 -1.09 -6.58 12.17
N LEU A 109 -1.20 -5.24 12.12
CA LEU A 109 -2.45 -4.51 12.07
C LEU A 109 -3.20 -4.78 10.75
N GLY A 110 -2.51 -4.64 9.61
CA GLY A 110 -3.06 -4.84 8.26
C GLY A 110 -3.53 -6.27 8.01
N ASP A 111 -2.70 -7.28 8.28
CA ASP A 111 -3.10 -8.70 8.25
C ASP A 111 -4.26 -8.98 9.22
N GLY A 112 -4.37 -8.20 10.29
CA GLY A 112 -5.45 -8.28 11.27
C GLY A 112 -6.83 -7.96 10.69
N LEU A 113 -6.90 -7.12 9.66
CA LEU A 113 -8.17 -6.78 8.98
C LEU A 113 -8.83 -8.01 8.34
N ALA A 114 -8.05 -9.00 7.89
CA ALA A 114 -8.57 -10.24 7.30
C ALA A 114 -9.45 -11.06 8.27
N TYR A 115 -9.30 -10.85 9.59
CA TYR A 115 -10.12 -11.51 10.60
C TYR A 115 -11.53 -10.93 10.70
N ALA A 116 -11.76 -9.72 10.19
CA ALA A 116 -13.07 -9.08 10.20
C ALA A 116 -14.10 -9.83 9.37
N MET A 117 -13.66 -10.56 8.33
CA MET A 117 -14.46 -11.22 7.29
C MET A 117 -15.34 -10.27 6.45
N ASP A 118 -15.80 -9.17 7.03
CA ASP A 118 -16.59 -8.13 6.39
C ASP A 118 -16.00 -6.77 6.74
N LEU A 119 -15.54 -6.06 5.70
CA LEU A 119 -15.03 -4.70 5.72
C LEU A 119 -15.85 -3.82 4.78
N SER A 120 -17.10 -4.21 4.49
CA SER A 120 -17.96 -3.49 3.56
C SER A 120 -18.17 -2.04 4.02
N GLY A 121 -17.92 -1.09 3.13
CA GLY A 121 -18.00 0.34 3.44
C GLY A 121 -16.97 0.84 4.47
N ALA A 122 -15.97 0.04 4.85
CA ALA A 122 -14.92 0.49 5.75
C ALA A 122 -14.09 1.62 5.14
N ASP A 123 -13.74 2.60 5.96
CA ASP A 123 -12.81 3.67 5.60
C ASP A 123 -11.36 3.19 5.84
N LEU A 124 -10.66 2.89 4.75
CA LEU A 124 -9.23 2.57 4.70
C LEU A 124 -8.46 3.61 3.88
N GLN A 125 -8.98 4.83 3.79
CA GLN A 125 -8.35 5.90 3.00
C GLN A 125 -6.97 6.22 3.56
N LYS A 126 -6.00 6.43 2.66
CA LYS A 126 -4.61 6.83 2.96
C LYS A 126 -3.89 5.90 3.95
N THR A 127 -4.35 4.66 4.07
CA THR A 127 -3.71 3.67 4.94
C THR A 127 -2.47 3.08 4.27
N ASN A 128 -1.46 2.79 5.09
CA ASN A 128 -0.30 2.01 4.68
C ASN A 128 -0.63 0.51 4.78
N LEU A 129 -0.98 -0.08 3.64
CA LEU A 129 -1.33 -1.49 3.46
C LEU A 129 -0.23 -2.23 2.68
N GLN A 130 1.01 -1.75 2.73
CA GLN A 130 2.14 -2.43 2.08
C GLN A 130 2.36 -3.83 2.65
N ASP A 131 2.68 -4.79 1.79
CA ASP A 131 3.04 -6.19 2.11
C ASP A 131 1.99 -6.98 2.92
N ILE A 132 0.76 -6.47 3.06
CA ILE A 132 -0.27 -7.15 3.84
C ILE A 132 -0.83 -8.36 3.10
N TYR A 133 -1.42 -9.28 3.87
CA TYR A 133 -2.24 -10.36 3.33
C TYR A 133 -3.71 -10.16 3.71
N ILE A 134 -4.55 -9.87 2.71
CA ILE A 134 -6.01 -9.90 2.83
C ILE A 134 -6.52 -11.12 2.08
N GLY A 135 -6.69 -12.21 2.81
CA GLY A 135 -7.30 -13.43 2.30
C GLY A 135 -7.63 -14.37 3.43
N ASN A 136 -8.46 -15.39 3.17
CA ASN A 136 -8.79 -16.38 4.17
C ASN A 136 -8.98 -17.77 3.56
N LYS A 137 -8.43 -18.80 4.21
CA LYS A 137 -8.62 -20.21 3.82
C LYS A 137 -10.00 -20.76 4.17
N LYS A 138 -10.72 -20.09 5.09
CA LYS A 138 -11.98 -20.57 5.69
C LYS A 138 -13.24 -19.90 5.14
N GLY A 139 -13.10 -18.95 4.23
CA GLY A 139 -14.21 -18.20 3.65
C GLY A 139 -13.73 -16.99 2.87
N GLU A 140 -14.65 -16.30 2.22
CA GLU A 140 -14.35 -15.09 1.47
C GLU A 140 -14.35 -13.87 2.39
N ILE A 141 -13.49 -12.89 2.11
CA ILE A 141 -13.53 -11.59 2.78
C ILE A 141 -14.34 -10.63 1.92
N ILE A 142 -15.26 -9.90 2.53
CA ILE A 142 -16.11 -8.93 1.86
C ILE A 142 -15.47 -7.54 1.99
N LEU A 143 -15.13 -6.93 0.85
CA LEU A 143 -14.61 -5.58 0.69
C LEU A 143 -15.57 -4.70 -0.13
N GLN A 144 -16.86 -5.00 -0.14
CA GLN A 144 -17.82 -4.28 -0.97
C GLN A 144 -17.87 -2.81 -0.56
N LYS A 145 -17.67 -1.90 -1.51
CA LYS A 145 -17.65 -0.44 -1.26
C LYS A 145 -16.61 0.02 -0.22
N THR A 146 -15.61 -0.81 0.10
CA THR A 146 -14.51 -0.40 0.97
C THR A 146 -13.74 0.74 0.31
N ASP A 147 -13.40 1.76 1.10
CA ASP A 147 -12.73 2.95 0.61
C ASP A 147 -11.22 2.87 0.81
N PHE A 148 -10.50 2.66 -0.29
CA PHE A 148 -9.04 2.64 -0.39
C PHE A 148 -8.51 3.91 -1.07
N PHE A 149 -9.23 5.03 -1.04
CA PHE A 149 -8.75 6.27 -1.64
C PHE A 149 -7.34 6.63 -1.14
N MET A 150 -6.39 6.75 -2.06
CA MET A 150 -4.96 6.99 -1.79
C MET A 150 -4.30 5.99 -0.82
N ALA A 151 -4.87 4.80 -0.63
CA ALA A 151 -4.21 3.76 0.16
C ALA A 151 -3.00 3.19 -0.59
N ASP A 152 -1.97 2.81 0.15
CA ASP A 152 -0.79 2.15 -0.40
C ASP A 152 -0.88 0.64 -0.19
N LEU A 153 -1.24 -0.08 -1.25
CA LEU A 153 -1.37 -1.53 -1.32
C LEU A 153 -0.14 -2.18 -1.99
N SER A 154 1.02 -1.51 -1.99
CA SER A 154 2.22 -2.04 -2.65
C SER A 154 2.58 -3.42 -2.10
N TYR A 155 2.80 -4.37 -3.01
CA TYR A 155 3.07 -5.79 -2.71
C TYR A 155 2.01 -6.51 -1.86
N ALA A 156 0.84 -5.92 -1.66
CA ALA A 156 -0.25 -6.58 -0.95
C ALA A 156 -0.66 -7.86 -1.67
N LEU A 157 -0.99 -8.88 -0.89
CA LEU A 157 -1.52 -10.15 -1.35
C LEU A 157 -3.02 -10.19 -1.02
N ILE A 158 -3.86 -10.02 -2.03
CA ILE A 158 -5.32 -10.07 -1.92
C ILE A 158 -5.78 -11.37 -2.57
N ASP A 159 -6.42 -12.26 -1.81
CA ASP A 159 -6.78 -13.60 -2.27
C ASP A 159 -8.17 -14.02 -1.78
N GLY A 160 -9.07 -14.35 -2.71
CA GLY A 160 -10.41 -14.84 -2.39
C GLY A 160 -11.35 -13.77 -1.83
N VAL A 161 -11.35 -12.57 -2.41
CA VAL A 161 -12.06 -11.40 -1.87
C VAL A 161 -13.23 -10.95 -2.75
N GLN A 162 -14.33 -10.54 -2.12
CA GLN A 162 -15.50 -9.90 -2.75
C GLN A 162 -15.42 -8.37 -2.60
N GLY A 163 -14.74 -7.71 -3.52
CA GLY A 163 -14.48 -6.26 -3.55
C GLY A 163 -15.29 -5.49 -4.58
N GLN A 164 -16.54 -5.89 -4.85
CA GLN A 164 -17.40 -5.16 -5.78
C GLN A 164 -17.61 -3.71 -5.32
N GLU A 165 -17.60 -2.79 -6.28
CA GLU A 165 -17.74 -1.35 -6.01
C GLU A 165 -16.68 -0.77 -5.05
N ALA A 166 -15.57 -1.46 -4.79
CA ALA A 166 -14.47 -0.93 -3.97
C ALA A 166 -13.88 0.35 -4.59
N ILE A 167 -13.48 1.30 -3.74
CA ILE A 167 -12.97 2.61 -4.17
C ILE A 167 -11.45 2.59 -4.07
N LEU A 168 -10.74 2.36 -5.18
CA LEU A 168 -9.27 2.40 -5.29
C LEU A 168 -8.79 3.67 -6.02
N TYR A 169 -9.58 4.75 -5.96
CA TYR A 169 -9.23 6.03 -6.57
C TYR A 169 -7.87 6.52 -6.03
N HIS A 170 -6.91 6.80 -6.91
CA HIS A 170 -5.51 7.16 -6.54
C HIS A 170 -4.75 6.13 -5.67
N ALA A 171 -5.21 4.89 -5.54
CA ALA A 171 -4.50 3.88 -4.77
C ALA A 171 -3.17 3.48 -5.45
N ILE A 172 -2.18 3.09 -4.65
CA ILE A 172 -0.91 2.55 -5.14
C ILE A 172 -0.97 1.03 -5.04
N LEU A 173 -0.92 0.33 -6.17
CA LEU A 173 -0.94 -1.15 -6.23
C LEU A 173 0.38 -1.70 -6.78
N PHE A 174 1.50 -1.01 -6.52
CA PHE A 174 2.81 -1.39 -7.04
C PHE A 174 3.16 -2.84 -6.65
N GLY A 175 3.30 -3.73 -7.63
CA GLY A 175 3.64 -5.13 -7.37
C GLY A 175 2.58 -5.94 -6.60
N ALA A 176 1.40 -5.38 -6.36
CA ALA A 176 0.31 -6.06 -5.67
C ALA A 176 -0.11 -7.34 -6.41
N GLN A 177 -0.54 -8.36 -5.67
CA GLN A 177 -1.05 -9.61 -6.23
C GLN A 177 -2.49 -9.80 -5.82
N ILE A 178 -3.40 -9.71 -6.79
CA ILE A 178 -4.82 -9.91 -6.60
C ILE A 178 -5.20 -11.23 -7.26
N LYS A 179 -5.77 -12.16 -6.48
CA LYS A 179 -6.04 -13.53 -6.92
C LYS A 179 -7.46 -13.95 -6.54
N ASN A 180 -8.10 -14.73 -7.39
CA ASN A 180 -9.39 -15.39 -7.11
C ASN A 180 -10.45 -14.42 -6.54
N SER A 181 -10.49 -13.19 -7.02
CA SER A 181 -11.25 -12.10 -6.40
C SER A 181 -12.27 -11.50 -7.36
N ASN A 182 -13.29 -10.84 -6.81
CA ASN A 182 -14.27 -10.11 -7.59
C ASN A 182 -14.16 -8.61 -7.29
N PHE A 183 -13.78 -7.82 -8.29
CA PHE A 183 -13.70 -6.35 -8.25
C PHE A 183 -14.62 -5.72 -9.32
N GLU A 184 -15.75 -6.37 -9.63
CA GLU A 184 -16.78 -5.82 -10.51
C GLU A 184 -17.22 -4.43 -10.05
N ASN A 185 -17.31 -3.48 -10.99
CA ASN A 185 -17.65 -2.07 -10.75
C ASN A 185 -16.72 -1.33 -9.76
N ALA A 186 -15.55 -1.88 -9.42
CA ALA A 186 -14.57 -1.17 -8.59
C ALA A 186 -13.98 0.04 -9.34
N ASN A 187 -13.60 1.06 -8.58
CA ASN A 187 -13.01 2.28 -9.12
C ASN A 187 -11.49 2.26 -8.95
N PHE A 188 -10.75 1.92 -10.01
CA PHE A 188 -9.28 2.01 -10.10
C PHE A 188 -8.80 3.31 -10.77
N SER A 189 -9.67 4.31 -10.95
CA SER A 189 -9.27 5.52 -11.66
C SER A 189 -8.09 6.22 -10.95
N TYR A 190 -7.13 6.69 -11.75
CA TYR A 190 -5.85 7.27 -11.29
C TYR A 190 -4.97 6.36 -10.42
N ALA A 191 -5.29 5.07 -10.26
CA ALA A 191 -4.45 4.15 -9.51
C ALA A 191 -3.14 3.83 -10.24
N ASP A 192 -2.07 3.53 -9.50
CA ASP A 192 -0.83 3.01 -10.06
C ASP A 192 -0.81 1.48 -9.99
N LEU A 193 -0.91 0.84 -11.15
CA LEU A 193 -0.90 -0.62 -11.32
C LEU A 193 0.47 -1.16 -11.76
N THR A 194 1.56 -0.39 -11.59
CA THR A 194 2.91 -0.83 -11.98
C THR A 194 3.22 -2.21 -11.39
N SER A 195 3.50 -3.18 -12.25
CA SER A 195 3.80 -4.58 -11.87
C SER A 195 2.68 -5.29 -11.06
N ALA A 196 1.47 -4.72 -10.98
CA ALA A 196 0.33 -5.38 -10.35
C ALA A 196 -0.04 -6.63 -11.15
N ARG A 197 -0.36 -7.72 -10.44
CA ARG A 197 -0.70 -9.01 -11.04
C ARG A 197 -2.11 -9.42 -10.63
N PHE A 198 -2.92 -9.73 -11.63
CA PHE A 198 -4.26 -10.25 -11.49
C PHE A 198 -4.25 -11.72 -11.91
N LYS A 199 -4.80 -12.60 -11.07
CA LYS A 199 -5.01 -14.00 -11.42
C LYS A 199 -6.44 -14.40 -11.08
N ASP A 200 -7.20 -14.81 -12.08
CA ASP A 200 -8.59 -15.22 -11.94
C ASP A 200 -9.44 -14.14 -11.23
N VAL A 201 -9.33 -12.88 -11.69
CA VAL A 201 -10.02 -11.72 -11.10
C VAL A 201 -11.16 -11.23 -12.00
N LYS A 202 -12.36 -11.09 -11.45
CA LYS A 202 -13.50 -10.50 -12.18
C LYS A 202 -13.45 -8.97 -12.10
N LEU A 203 -13.57 -8.31 -13.26
CA LEU A 203 -13.41 -6.86 -13.39
C LEU A 203 -14.56 -6.19 -14.18
N ASN A 204 -15.67 -6.89 -14.46
CA ASN A 204 -16.75 -6.33 -15.29
C ASN A 204 -17.24 -4.98 -14.72
N GLY A 205 -17.25 -3.95 -15.56
CA GLY A 205 -17.67 -2.60 -15.18
C GLY A 205 -16.65 -1.79 -14.36
N ALA A 206 -15.50 -2.36 -13.98
CA ALA A 206 -14.47 -1.66 -13.23
C ALA A 206 -13.90 -0.48 -14.04
N ASP A 207 -13.67 0.65 -13.36
CA ASP A 207 -13.22 1.89 -13.98
C ASP A 207 -11.71 2.07 -13.82
N PHE A 208 -10.98 2.08 -14.92
CA PHE A 208 -9.54 2.29 -15.01
C PHE A 208 -9.18 3.65 -15.64
N SER A 209 -10.12 4.59 -15.70
CA SER A 209 -9.90 5.92 -16.27
C SER A 209 -8.67 6.59 -15.64
N HIS A 210 -7.72 7.00 -16.48
CA HIS A 210 -6.46 7.63 -16.06
C HIS A 210 -5.53 6.78 -15.15
N ALA A 211 -5.81 5.49 -14.96
CA ALA A 211 -4.90 4.61 -14.23
C ALA A 211 -3.56 4.45 -14.98
N LEU A 212 -2.49 4.18 -14.24
CA LEU A 212 -1.13 4.03 -14.77
C LEU A 212 -0.75 2.56 -14.87
N ASN A 213 -0.11 2.17 -15.97
CA ASN A 213 0.44 0.82 -16.19
C ASN A 213 -0.59 -0.31 -16.07
N ILE A 214 -1.76 -0.10 -16.68
CA ILE A 214 -2.78 -1.12 -16.77
C ILE A 214 -2.20 -2.32 -17.56
N PRO A 215 -2.28 -3.56 -17.03
CA PRO A 215 -1.85 -4.76 -17.76
C PRO A 215 -2.53 -4.88 -19.13
N GLU A 216 -1.82 -5.42 -20.13
CA GLU A 216 -2.29 -5.48 -21.53
C GLU A 216 -3.61 -6.25 -21.67
N GLU A 217 -3.77 -7.32 -20.91
CA GLU A 217 -4.98 -8.15 -20.89
C GLU A 217 -6.20 -7.37 -20.38
N ILE A 218 -5.98 -6.41 -19.47
CA ILE A 218 -7.03 -5.51 -18.98
C ILE A 218 -7.24 -4.39 -20.00
N GLN A 219 -6.15 -3.78 -20.47
CA GLN A 219 -6.16 -2.63 -21.38
C GLN A 219 -6.89 -2.92 -22.69
N SER A 220 -6.76 -4.14 -23.24
CA SER A 220 -7.40 -4.57 -24.49
C SER A 220 -8.93 -4.64 -24.43
N HIS A 221 -9.52 -4.66 -23.24
CA HIS A 221 -10.96 -4.77 -23.00
C HIS A 221 -11.59 -3.47 -22.46
N LEU A 222 -10.84 -2.36 -22.44
CA LEU A 222 -11.35 -1.07 -21.95
C LEU A 222 -12.13 -0.33 -23.04
N VAL A 223 -13.34 0.10 -22.70
CA VAL A 223 -14.15 1.03 -23.51
C VAL A 223 -14.48 2.24 -22.64
N ASN A 224 -14.04 3.43 -23.06
CA ASN A 224 -14.18 4.67 -22.29
C ASN A 224 -13.66 4.54 -20.84
N GLY A 225 -12.51 3.88 -20.67
CA GLY A 225 -11.89 3.65 -19.35
C GLY A 225 -12.50 2.52 -18.53
N LYS A 226 -13.66 1.96 -18.92
CA LYS A 226 -14.31 0.86 -18.18
C LYS A 226 -14.03 -0.49 -18.81
N TYR A 227 -13.77 -1.49 -17.98
CA TYR A 227 -13.54 -2.87 -18.40
C TYR A 227 -14.85 -3.57 -18.80
N GLN A 228 -14.90 -4.12 -20.02
CA GLN A 228 -16.10 -4.73 -20.60
C GLN A 228 -16.02 -6.26 -20.73
N GLY A 229 -14.94 -6.90 -20.27
CA GLY A 229 -14.82 -8.36 -20.30
C GLY A 229 -15.81 -9.03 -19.34
N SER A 230 -16.34 -10.19 -19.73
CA SER A 230 -17.23 -11.02 -18.92
C SER A 230 -16.51 -12.09 -18.11
N GLU A 231 -15.31 -12.50 -18.55
CA GLU A 231 -14.52 -13.55 -17.93
C GLU A 231 -13.54 -13.01 -16.88
N ALA A 232 -13.09 -13.90 -16.00
CA ALA A 232 -12.04 -13.59 -15.06
C ALA A 232 -10.70 -13.35 -15.79
N VAL A 233 -9.99 -12.28 -15.41
CA VAL A 233 -8.71 -11.89 -15.99
C VAL A 233 -7.57 -12.55 -15.24
N THR A 234 -6.65 -13.13 -16.01
CA THR A 234 -5.32 -13.52 -15.54
C THR A 234 -4.29 -12.79 -16.39
N THR A 235 -3.56 -11.88 -15.76
CA THR A 235 -2.45 -11.14 -16.39
C THR A 235 -1.20 -12.00 -16.37
N GLN A 236 -0.50 -12.06 -17.48
CA GLN A 236 0.82 -12.64 -17.52
C GLN A 236 1.82 -11.65 -16.91
N PRO A 237 2.93 -12.13 -16.35
CA PRO A 237 4.06 -11.25 -16.08
C PRO A 237 4.41 -10.53 -17.38
N THR A 238 4.53 -9.20 -17.35
CA THR A 238 5.05 -8.42 -18.48
C THR A 238 6.34 -9.09 -18.95
N SER A 239 6.38 -9.49 -20.23
CA SER A 239 7.38 -10.40 -20.80
C SER A 239 8.82 -9.86 -20.86
N SER A 240 9.10 -8.77 -20.17
CA SER A 240 10.43 -8.20 -20.11
C SER A 240 11.02 -8.45 -18.73
N ASP A 241 11.95 -9.41 -18.67
CA ASP A 241 12.86 -9.57 -17.52
C ASP A 241 13.71 -8.30 -17.30
N LYS A 242 13.77 -7.42 -18.31
CA LYS A 242 14.61 -6.22 -18.32
C LYS A 242 13.88 -5.03 -17.69
N THR A 243 14.48 -4.55 -16.62
CA THR A 243 13.97 -3.45 -15.80
C THR A 243 14.76 -2.17 -16.06
N ILE A 244 14.09 -1.01 -16.13
CA ILE A 244 14.71 0.31 -16.27
C ILE A 244 14.42 1.13 -15.02
N PHE A 245 15.48 1.65 -14.39
CA PHE A 245 15.35 2.56 -13.26
C PHE A 245 15.23 4.01 -13.75
N PHE A 246 14.22 4.75 -13.31
CA PHE A 246 14.16 6.20 -13.54
C PHE A 246 14.68 6.94 -12.30
N SER A 247 15.73 7.74 -12.50
CA SER A 247 16.26 8.70 -11.53
C SER A 247 15.64 10.08 -11.81
N MET A 248 14.75 10.54 -10.93
CA MET A 248 13.92 11.73 -11.13
C MET A 248 13.93 12.65 -9.89
N PRO A 249 13.78 13.98 -10.06
CA PRO A 249 13.54 14.85 -8.93
C PRO A 249 12.13 14.64 -8.34
N GLY A 250 11.99 14.91 -7.04
CA GLY A 250 10.69 14.80 -6.36
C GLY A 250 9.73 15.95 -6.65
N CYS A 251 10.26 17.09 -7.10
CA CYS A 251 9.45 18.25 -7.48
C CYS A 251 9.70 18.52 -8.97
N MET A 252 8.63 18.55 -9.76
CA MET A 252 8.68 18.75 -11.20
C MET A 252 7.69 19.82 -11.62
N THR A 253 7.98 20.54 -12.69
CA THR A 253 6.97 21.34 -13.38
C THR A 253 5.99 20.41 -14.11
N LYS A 254 4.79 20.90 -14.45
CA LYS A 254 3.82 20.10 -15.23
C LYS A 254 4.41 19.58 -16.55
N GLU A 255 5.26 20.36 -17.19
CA GLU A 255 5.95 19.97 -18.43
C GLU A 255 6.91 18.80 -18.20
N GLN A 256 7.69 18.86 -17.11
CA GLN A 256 8.60 17.79 -16.70
C GLN A 256 7.85 16.52 -16.28
N GLU A 257 6.72 16.64 -15.58
CA GLU A 257 5.83 15.51 -15.25
C GLU A 257 5.27 14.84 -16.51
N LEU A 258 4.82 15.64 -17.49
CA LEU A 258 4.34 15.11 -18.77
C LEU A 258 5.45 14.42 -19.55
N LEU A 259 6.66 15.00 -19.56
CA LEU A 259 7.83 14.44 -20.22
C LEU A 259 8.21 13.08 -19.62
N THR A 260 8.37 13.00 -18.30
CA THR A 260 8.70 11.76 -17.59
C THR A 260 7.63 10.68 -17.79
N LYS A 261 6.35 11.07 -17.75
CA LYS A 261 5.22 10.18 -18.03
C LYS A 261 5.26 9.63 -19.45
N GLU A 262 5.66 10.44 -20.43
CA GLU A 262 5.76 10.02 -21.82
C GLU A 262 6.93 9.05 -22.05
N TYR A 263 8.10 9.32 -21.46
CA TYR A 263 9.21 8.34 -21.45
C TYR A 263 8.79 7.02 -20.80
N LYS A 264 8.07 7.08 -19.67
CA LYS A 264 7.53 5.89 -19.00
C LYS A 264 6.57 5.12 -19.92
N ARG A 265 5.68 5.83 -20.62
CA ARG A 265 4.74 5.23 -21.58
C ARG A 265 5.45 4.55 -22.75
N ILE A 266 6.49 5.18 -23.31
CA ILE A 266 7.25 4.63 -24.44
C ILE A 266 8.04 3.39 -24.01
N LEU A 267 8.83 3.50 -22.94
CA LEU A 267 9.69 2.42 -22.45
C LEU A 267 8.88 1.27 -21.82
N GLY A 268 7.75 1.59 -21.19
CA GLY A 268 6.84 0.62 -20.58
C GLY A 268 6.23 -0.39 -21.56
N LYS A 269 6.30 -0.13 -22.87
CA LYS A 269 5.89 -1.10 -23.91
C LYS A 269 6.83 -2.30 -24.00
N GLN A 270 8.10 -2.14 -23.63
CA GLN A 270 9.15 -3.15 -23.82
C GLN A 270 9.88 -3.52 -22.53
N PHE A 271 9.78 -2.70 -21.50
CA PHE A 271 10.55 -2.83 -20.27
C PHE A 271 9.70 -2.57 -19.04
N ASN A 272 10.08 -3.20 -17.93
CA ASN A 272 9.52 -2.84 -16.63
C ASN A 272 10.18 -1.55 -16.13
N VAL A 273 9.44 -0.44 -16.06
CA VAL A 273 9.98 0.86 -15.60
C VAL A 273 9.69 1.03 -14.11
N ILE A 274 10.75 1.16 -13.30
CA ILE A 274 10.66 1.34 -11.85
C ILE A 274 11.28 2.67 -11.43
N TYR A 275 10.76 3.25 -10.35
CA TYR A 275 11.23 4.53 -9.80
C TYR A 275 10.72 4.71 -8.36
N TYR A 276 11.28 5.70 -7.65
CA TYR A 276 10.87 6.04 -6.29
C TYR A 276 10.24 7.42 -6.25
N TYR A 277 9.04 7.48 -5.67
CA TYR A 277 8.33 8.69 -5.31
C TYR A 277 8.92 9.28 -4.00
N ARG A 278 9.27 10.57 -4.01
CA ARG A 278 9.94 11.24 -2.87
C ARG A 278 9.01 11.61 -1.71
N ASP A 279 7.72 11.54 -1.93
CA ASP A 279 6.67 11.69 -0.93
C ASP A 279 6.50 10.41 -0.07
N ILE A 280 7.20 9.31 -0.42
CA ILE A 280 7.13 8.01 0.25
C ILE A 280 8.46 7.67 0.92
N TYR A 281 9.17 8.61 1.55
CA TYR A 281 10.39 8.27 2.32
C TYR A 281 10.03 7.74 3.72
N PRO A 282 10.17 6.43 4.03
CA PRO A 282 10.17 6.00 5.42
C PRO A 282 11.31 6.67 6.20
N GLY A 283 11.28 6.62 7.53
CA GLY A 283 12.36 7.19 8.35
C GLY A 283 13.69 6.42 8.29
N PHE A 284 13.75 5.24 7.66
CA PHE A 284 14.93 4.37 7.65
C PHE A 284 14.99 3.39 6.45
N GLY A 285 16.18 3.12 5.88
CA GLY A 285 16.41 2.06 4.88
C GLY A 285 16.24 2.42 3.39
N GLN A 286 15.91 3.67 3.07
CA GLN A 286 15.58 4.18 1.72
C GLN A 286 16.72 3.93 0.74
N PHE A 287 17.95 4.23 1.17
CA PHE A 287 19.12 4.08 0.33
C PHE A 287 19.38 2.62 -0.06
N ASN A 288 19.09 1.69 0.85
CA ASN A 288 19.18 0.27 0.52
C ASN A 288 18.12 -0.16 -0.49
N GLN A 289 16.90 0.37 -0.40
CA GLN A 289 15.84 0.09 -1.37
C GLN A 289 16.18 0.64 -2.77
N VAL A 290 16.61 1.91 -2.86
CA VAL A 290 17.10 2.53 -4.10
C VAL A 290 18.25 1.73 -4.69
N ARG A 291 19.25 1.38 -3.86
CA ARG A 291 20.39 0.55 -4.28
C ARG A 291 19.94 -0.80 -4.81
N GLN A 292 19.04 -1.51 -4.13
CA GLN A 292 18.53 -2.81 -4.57
C GLN A 292 17.77 -2.71 -5.89
N SER A 293 16.97 -1.65 -6.09
CA SER A 293 16.27 -1.40 -7.34
C SER A 293 17.24 -1.14 -8.50
N ILE A 294 18.27 -0.32 -8.28
CA ILE A 294 19.32 -0.09 -9.29
C ILE A 294 20.08 -1.40 -9.58
N LEU A 295 20.39 -2.20 -8.56
CA LEU A 295 21.07 -3.50 -8.71
C LEU A 295 20.24 -4.53 -9.49
N LYS A 296 18.91 -4.46 -9.45
CA LYS A 296 18.00 -5.32 -10.23
C LYS A 296 17.69 -4.75 -11.62
N SER A 297 18.07 -3.51 -11.88
CA SER A 297 17.81 -2.85 -13.16
C SER A 297 18.83 -3.26 -14.21
N HIS A 298 18.40 -3.21 -15.46
CA HIS A 298 19.18 -3.52 -16.66
C HIS A 298 19.60 -2.25 -17.41
N ALA A 299 18.89 -1.15 -17.19
CA ALA A 299 19.27 0.19 -17.66
C ALA A 299 18.75 1.28 -16.71
N MET A 300 19.15 2.52 -16.98
CA MET A 300 18.69 3.69 -16.24
C MET A 300 18.35 4.86 -17.17
N VAL A 301 17.28 5.59 -16.85
CA VAL A 301 17.04 6.93 -17.40
C VAL A 301 17.17 7.93 -16.25
N ALA A 302 18.01 8.94 -16.39
CA ALA A 302 18.19 9.96 -15.37
C ALA A 302 17.78 11.34 -15.91
N PHE A 303 16.88 11.99 -15.18
CA PHE A 303 16.29 13.27 -15.54
C PHE A 303 17.00 14.41 -14.81
N GLY A 304 17.87 15.10 -15.55
CA GLY A 304 18.63 16.26 -15.09
C GLY A 304 17.82 17.55 -15.30
N PHE A 305 16.81 17.74 -14.47
CA PHE A 305 15.98 18.95 -14.50
C PHE A 305 16.56 20.06 -13.63
N LYS A 306 16.23 21.32 -13.95
CA LYS A 306 16.59 22.48 -13.12
C LYS A 306 15.88 22.39 -11.76
N GLN A 307 16.65 22.25 -10.69
CA GLN A 307 16.13 22.07 -9.33
C GLN A 307 16.70 23.10 -8.35
N ILE A 308 17.99 23.37 -8.44
CA ILE A 308 18.70 24.29 -7.55
C ILE A 308 19.32 25.40 -8.40
N ASN A 309 19.03 26.66 -8.10
CA ASN A 309 19.68 27.81 -8.73
C ASN A 309 20.74 28.39 -7.79
N ILE A 310 22.00 28.36 -8.21
CA ILE A 310 23.09 29.07 -7.54
C ILE A 310 23.17 30.47 -8.14
N GLU A 311 22.58 31.46 -7.46
CA GLU A 311 22.62 32.85 -7.92
C GLU A 311 24.05 33.40 -7.95
N LYS A 312 24.82 33.17 -6.88
CA LYS A 312 26.26 33.47 -6.76
C LYS A 312 26.94 32.45 -5.86
N GLY A 313 28.14 32.00 -6.23
CA GLY A 313 28.96 31.10 -5.44
C GLY A 313 30.38 30.95 -5.99
N ILE A 314 31.25 30.30 -5.22
CA ILE A 314 32.61 29.95 -5.64
C ILE A 314 32.77 28.44 -5.45
N TYR A 315 33.09 27.73 -6.53
CA TYR A 315 33.43 26.31 -6.50
C TYR A 315 34.89 26.15 -6.11
N ARG A 316 35.18 25.29 -5.12
CA ARG A 316 36.55 24.99 -4.62
C ARG A 316 37.41 26.25 -4.40
N PRO A 317 37.00 27.15 -3.49
CA PRO A 317 37.75 28.36 -3.20
C PRO A 317 39.19 28.03 -2.77
N ASP A 318 40.12 28.90 -3.15
CA ASP A 318 41.55 28.82 -2.84
C ASP A 318 42.25 27.59 -3.43
N THR A 319 41.70 27.04 -4.53
CA THR A 319 42.31 25.92 -5.27
C THR A 319 42.57 26.30 -6.74
N PRO A 320 43.46 25.58 -7.45
CA PRO A 320 43.63 25.78 -8.90
C PRO A 320 42.37 25.51 -9.74
N GLU A 321 41.36 24.87 -9.16
CA GLU A 321 40.07 24.58 -9.79
C GLU A 321 38.97 25.57 -9.37
N GLU A 322 39.35 26.72 -8.79
CA GLU A 322 38.39 27.74 -8.38
C GLU A 322 37.55 28.26 -9.58
N GLU A 323 36.23 28.19 -9.45
CA GLU A 323 35.28 28.68 -10.47
C GLU A 323 34.20 29.55 -9.81
N SER A 324 34.00 30.76 -10.32
CA SER A 324 32.85 31.59 -9.93
C SER A 324 31.57 31.05 -10.58
N LEU A 325 30.58 30.70 -9.77
CA LEU A 325 29.27 30.23 -10.18
C LEU A 325 28.28 31.40 -10.13
N ASN A 326 27.67 31.76 -11.26
CA ASN A 326 26.66 32.83 -11.33
C ASN A 326 25.44 32.34 -12.10
N ASN A 327 24.25 32.41 -11.48
CA ASN A 327 22.97 31.89 -12.01
C ASN A 327 23.10 30.48 -12.60
N LYS A 328 23.82 29.60 -11.91
CA LYS A 328 24.09 28.23 -12.38
C LYS A 328 23.01 27.29 -11.85
N TRP A 329 22.32 26.61 -12.76
CA TRP A 329 21.33 25.61 -12.39
C TRP A 329 21.99 24.25 -12.16
N MET A 330 21.50 23.54 -11.15
CA MET A 330 21.90 22.19 -10.82
C MET A 330 20.70 21.25 -10.75
N PRO A 331 20.89 19.96 -11.08
CA PRO A 331 19.91 18.93 -10.86
C PRO A 331 19.83 18.56 -9.38
N THR A 332 18.98 17.61 -9.03
CA THR A 332 18.87 17.16 -7.65
C THR A 332 20.13 16.37 -7.23
N PRO A 333 20.63 16.54 -5.99
CA PRO A 333 21.81 15.79 -5.51
C PRO A 333 21.66 14.26 -5.59
N TRP A 334 20.44 13.74 -5.58
CA TRP A 334 20.17 12.31 -5.72
C TRP A 334 20.57 11.75 -7.08
N ASN A 335 20.50 12.55 -8.15
CA ASN A 335 20.96 12.07 -9.46
C ASN A 335 22.43 11.66 -9.40
N GLU A 336 23.27 12.39 -8.66
CA GLU A 336 24.70 12.05 -8.51
C GLU A 336 24.88 10.67 -7.86
N LEU A 337 24.10 10.36 -6.83
CA LEU A 337 24.16 9.10 -6.11
C LEU A 337 23.62 7.94 -6.96
N GLU A 338 22.46 8.13 -7.58
CA GLU A 338 21.76 7.10 -8.35
C GLU A 338 22.50 6.79 -9.65
N ILE A 339 22.92 7.82 -10.39
CA ILE A 339 23.74 7.66 -11.60
C ILE A 339 25.08 7.03 -11.23
N GLY A 340 25.71 7.46 -10.13
CA GLY A 340 26.94 6.84 -9.64
C GLY A 340 26.78 5.34 -9.38
N MET A 341 25.70 4.92 -8.71
CA MET A 341 25.37 3.50 -8.51
C MET A 341 25.12 2.76 -9.84
N GLY A 342 24.43 3.39 -10.78
CA GLY A 342 24.20 2.85 -12.12
C GLY A 342 25.50 2.64 -12.90
N LEU A 343 26.40 3.61 -12.88
CA LEU A 343 27.71 3.54 -13.53
C LEU A 343 28.59 2.45 -12.90
N MET A 344 28.64 2.36 -11.57
CA MET A 344 29.39 1.30 -10.88
C MET A 344 28.89 -0.11 -11.21
N LYS A 345 27.58 -0.25 -11.48
CA LYS A 345 26.99 -1.51 -11.95
C LYS A 345 27.29 -1.78 -13.45
N GLY A 346 27.68 -0.76 -14.20
CA GLY A 346 27.83 -0.83 -15.66
C GLY A 346 26.49 -0.77 -16.40
N LEU A 347 25.50 -0.06 -15.86
CA LEU A 347 24.23 0.15 -16.55
C LEU A 347 24.42 1.05 -17.78
N PRO A 348 23.74 0.76 -18.91
CA PRO A 348 23.50 1.77 -19.92
C PRO A 348 22.58 2.87 -19.34
N ILE A 349 23.02 4.12 -19.38
CA ILE A 349 22.32 5.28 -18.79
C ILE A 349 21.94 6.29 -19.86
N LEU A 350 20.67 6.64 -19.93
CA LEU A 350 20.15 7.73 -20.76
C LEU A 350 19.93 8.97 -19.90
N LEU A 351 20.65 10.05 -20.20
CA LEU A 351 20.57 11.33 -19.53
C LEU A 351 19.62 12.25 -20.30
N VAL A 352 18.43 12.50 -19.75
CA VAL A 352 17.45 13.47 -20.29
C VAL A 352 17.58 14.74 -19.47
N LYS A 353 17.97 15.87 -20.05
CA LYS A 353 18.32 17.05 -19.25
C LYS A 353 17.89 18.37 -19.84
N ASP A 354 17.58 19.31 -18.95
CA ASP A 354 17.26 20.69 -19.32
C ASP A 354 18.50 21.40 -19.88
N ALA A 355 18.25 22.38 -20.75
CA ALA A 355 19.32 23.25 -21.24
C ALA A 355 20.02 23.98 -20.08
N GLY A 356 21.35 23.88 -20.04
CA GLY A 356 22.19 24.48 -18.98
C GLY A 356 22.49 23.56 -17.79
N ILE A 357 22.02 22.31 -17.81
CA ILE A 357 22.48 21.28 -16.86
C ILE A 357 23.71 20.58 -17.43
N ASP A 358 24.90 20.96 -16.94
CA ASP A 358 26.20 20.49 -17.44
C ASP A 358 27.25 20.21 -16.35
N SER A 359 26.81 20.07 -15.10
CA SER A 359 27.66 19.75 -13.96
C SER A 359 27.48 18.31 -13.47
N GLY A 360 28.44 17.82 -12.66
CA GLY A 360 28.35 16.52 -11.99
C GLY A 360 28.17 15.37 -12.98
N ALA A 361 27.27 14.44 -12.66
CA ALA A 361 26.95 13.27 -13.47
C ALA A 361 26.37 13.61 -14.87
N PHE A 362 25.90 14.85 -15.08
CA PHE A 362 25.40 15.34 -16.37
C PHE A 362 26.44 16.10 -17.20
N ASN A 363 27.69 16.16 -16.73
CA ASN A 363 28.76 16.87 -17.42
C ASN A 363 29.07 16.24 -18.79
N ASN A 364 28.97 17.04 -19.85
CA ASN A 364 29.20 16.62 -21.24
C ASN A 364 30.64 16.15 -21.51
N ARG A 365 31.59 16.49 -20.62
CA ARG A 365 32.99 16.07 -20.71
C ARG A 365 33.20 14.66 -20.16
N LEU A 366 32.29 14.14 -19.33
CA LEU A 366 32.29 12.76 -18.85
C LEU A 366 31.75 11.86 -19.97
N ARG A 367 32.64 11.44 -20.88
CA ARG A 367 32.32 10.48 -21.94
C ARG A 367 32.55 9.07 -21.43
N GLU A 368 31.59 8.55 -20.69
CA GLU A 368 31.55 7.13 -20.35
C GLU A 368 30.92 6.34 -21.50
N CYS A 369 31.45 5.14 -21.79
CA CYS A 369 30.95 4.31 -22.91
C CYS A 369 29.47 3.92 -22.75
N PHE A 370 28.95 4.03 -21.53
CA PHE A 370 27.62 3.59 -21.14
C PHE A 370 26.61 4.74 -21.00
N THR A 371 27.01 6.00 -21.20
CA THR A 371 26.09 7.15 -21.13
C THR A 371 25.66 7.64 -22.52
N ALA A 372 24.41 8.06 -22.62
CA ALA A 372 23.81 8.70 -23.78
C ALA A 372 23.04 9.92 -23.29
N SER A 373 22.91 11.00 -24.07
CA SER A 373 22.19 12.20 -23.64
C SER A 373 21.23 12.74 -24.69
N ILE A 374 20.04 13.15 -24.24
CA ILE A 374 18.98 13.77 -25.03
C ILE A 374 18.51 15.03 -24.30
N SER A 375 18.17 16.07 -25.05
CA SER A 375 17.59 17.29 -24.47
C SER A 375 16.19 17.01 -23.91
N ALA A 376 15.84 17.60 -22.78
CA ALA A 376 14.48 17.55 -22.25
C ALA A 376 13.44 18.17 -23.21
N ASP A 377 13.86 19.14 -24.04
CA ASP A 377 13.01 19.80 -25.04
C ASP A 377 12.89 19.01 -26.36
N TYR A 378 13.39 17.78 -26.41
CA TYR A 378 13.34 16.97 -27.64
C TYR A 378 11.91 16.53 -27.98
N ASP A 379 11.55 16.56 -29.26
CA ASP A 379 10.24 16.11 -29.73
C ASP A 379 10.09 14.59 -29.59
N LEU A 380 9.42 14.15 -28.53
CA LEU A 380 9.25 12.73 -28.22
C LEU A 380 8.49 11.94 -29.28
N ARG A 381 7.74 12.59 -30.18
CA ARG A 381 7.10 11.91 -31.33
C ARG A 381 8.11 11.32 -32.29
N GLN A 382 9.35 11.82 -32.26
CA GLN A 382 10.47 11.36 -33.08
C GLN A 382 11.48 10.51 -32.27
N LEU A 383 11.17 10.18 -31.01
CA LEU A 383 12.12 9.48 -30.14
C LEU A 383 12.52 8.10 -30.69
N ASP A 384 11.59 7.36 -31.28
CA ASP A 384 11.87 6.04 -31.88
C ASP A 384 12.84 6.13 -33.07
N SER A 385 12.89 7.30 -33.74
CA SER A 385 13.85 7.60 -34.83
C SER A 385 15.14 8.28 -34.36
N ASN A 386 15.25 8.58 -33.07
CA ASN A 386 16.43 9.23 -32.51
C ASN A 386 17.59 8.22 -32.36
N GLU A 387 18.66 8.43 -33.12
CA GLU A 387 19.81 7.51 -33.16
C GLU A 387 20.43 7.26 -31.76
N THR A 388 20.51 8.29 -30.92
CA THR A 388 21.04 8.17 -29.55
C THR A 388 20.16 7.28 -28.69
N PHE A 389 18.84 7.46 -28.77
CA PHE A 389 17.88 6.63 -28.04
C PHE A 389 17.91 5.18 -28.53
N THR A 390 17.85 4.94 -29.84
CA THR A 390 17.88 3.59 -30.42
C THR A 390 19.17 2.85 -30.05
N LYS A 391 20.32 3.53 -30.13
CA LYS A 391 21.62 2.96 -29.71
C LYS A 391 21.67 2.65 -28.22
N TRP A 392 21.06 3.47 -27.38
CA TRP A 392 20.97 3.20 -25.95
C TRP A 392 20.06 2.01 -25.67
N CYS A 393 18.88 1.93 -26.27
CA CYS A 393 17.96 0.79 -26.15
C CYS A 393 18.61 -0.53 -26.57
N ALA A 394 19.45 -0.52 -27.61
CA ALA A 394 20.19 -1.71 -28.06
C ALA A 394 21.23 -2.24 -27.04
N LYS A 395 21.60 -1.45 -26.03
CA LYS A 395 22.51 -1.86 -24.94
C LYS A 395 21.78 -2.50 -23.75
N ILE A 396 20.45 -2.44 -23.70
CA ILE A 396 19.60 -2.98 -22.63
C ILE A 396 19.34 -4.45 -22.91
#